data_AF-A0A2L2Z739-F1
#
_entry.id   AF-A0A2L2Z739-F1
#
_cell.length_a   1.000
_cell.length_b   1.000
_cell.length_c   1.000
_cell.angle_alpha   90.00
_cell.angle_beta   90.00
_cell.angle_gamma   90.00
#
_symmetry.space_group_name_H-M   'P 1'
#
loop_
_entity.id
_entity.type
_entity.pdbx_description
1 polymer ?
#
loop_
_entity_poly.entity_id
_entity_poly.type
_entity_poly.pdbx_seq_one_letter_code
_entity_poly.pdbx_strand_id
1 'polypeptide(L)' 'AAFPHVQEKVVAEIETVIGRNRTPFWKDHADMPYTEATILQLRRRRTIIPINVAIYFGGF' A
#
# COMPACT_ATOMS: atom_id res chain seq x y z
N ALA A 1 12.37 4.16 -11.30
CA ALA A 1 11.07 4.04 -10.61
C ALA A 1 9.96 4.46 -11.58
N ALA A 2 8.83 3.74 -11.64
CA ALA A 2 7.78 4.00 -12.63
C ALA A 2 6.89 5.23 -12.32
N PHE A 3 6.86 5.69 -11.06
CA PHE A 3 6.05 6.83 -10.61
C PHE A 3 6.75 7.63 -9.51
N PRO A 4 7.79 8.44 -9.83
CA PRO A 4 8.57 9.16 -8.83
C PRO A 4 7.76 10.18 -8.03
N HIS A 5 6.79 10.85 -8.67
CA HIS A 5 5.91 11.84 -8.01
C HIS A 5 4.98 11.24 -6.95
N VAL A 6 4.57 9.98 -7.12
CA VAL A 6 3.75 9.26 -6.11
C VAL A 6 4.63 8.90 -4.92
N GLN A 7 5.86 8.45 -5.18
CA GLN A 7 6.82 8.10 -4.15
C GLN A 7 7.18 9.32 -3.29
N GLU A 8 7.40 10.49 -3.91
CA GLU A 8 7.68 11.74 -3.19
C GLU A 8 6.54 12.14 -2.25
N LYS A 9 5.28 12.06 -2.72
CA LYS A 9 4.10 12.37 -1.89
C LYS A 9 3.91 11.40 -0.73
N VAL A 10 4.11 10.11 -0.95
CA VAL A 10 4.05 9.09 0.11
C VAL A 10 5.14 9.34 1.17
N VAL A 11 6.38 9.62 0.74
CA VAL A 11 7.48 9.91 1.67
C VAL A 11 7.20 11.19 2.46
N ALA A 12 6.69 12.25 1.82
CA ALA A 12 6.33 13.49 2.50
C ALA A 12 5.23 13.28 3.57
N GLU A 13 4.21 12.47 3.28
CA GLU A 13 3.16 12.14 4.25
C GLU A 13 3.72 11.34 5.43
N ILE A 14 4.56 10.34 5.17
CA ILE A 14 5.27 9.55 6.20
C ILE A 14 6.11 10.45 7.11
N GLU A 15 6.91 11.34 6.52
CA GLU A 15 7.75 12.25 7.30
C GLU A 15 6.94 13.24 8.14
N THR A 16 5.76 13.65 7.65
CA THR A 16 4.89 14.58 8.37
C THR A 16 4.17 13.92 9.54
N VAL A 17 3.69 12.68 9.37
CA VAL A 17 2.85 11.97 10.37
C VAL A 17 3.68 11.21 11.39
N ILE A 18 4.73 10.50 10.94
CA ILE A 18 5.56 9.66 11.81
C ILE A 18 6.74 10.47 12.36
N GLY A 19 7.31 11.36 11.54
CA GLY A 19 8.58 12.02 11.83
C GLY A 19 9.77 11.07 11.67
N ARG A 20 10.99 11.61 11.78
CA ARG A 20 12.24 10.82 11.63
C ARG A 20 12.68 10.10 12.92
N ASN A 21 11.97 10.28 14.02
CA ASN A 21 12.41 9.86 15.35
C ASN A 21 11.82 8.52 15.82
N ARG A 22 10.88 7.93 15.07
CA ARG A 22 10.24 6.65 15.40
C ARG A 22 10.00 5.84 14.14
N THR A 23 9.98 4.51 14.27
CA THR A 23 9.60 3.62 13.17
C THR A 23 8.09 3.62 12.99
N PRO A 24 7.58 3.42 11.74
CA PRO A 24 6.15 3.28 11.48
C PRO A 24 5.55 2.13 12.28
N PHE A 25 4.43 2.35 12.96
CA PHE A 25 3.61 1.28 13.53
C PHE A 25 2.27 1.19 12.80
N TRP A 26 1.63 0.01 12.86
CA TRP A 26 0.34 -0.20 12.20
C TRP A 26 -0.76 0.76 12.66
N LYS A 27 -0.65 1.27 13.90
CA LYS A 27 -1.58 2.28 14.43
C LYS A 27 -1.53 3.61 13.69
N ASP A 28 -0.38 3.99 13.15
CA ASP A 28 -0.18 5.26 12.44
C ASP A 28 -0.83 5.24 11.04
N HIS A 29 -1.29 4.08 10.56
CA HIS A 29 -1.90 3.92 9.24
C HIS A 29 -3.18 4.74 9.07
N ALA A 30 -3.98 4.91 10.14
CA ALA A 30 -5.19 5.71 10.11
C ALA A 30 -4.91 7.19 9.83
N ASP A 31 -3.71 7.66 10.17
CA ASP A 31 -3.26 9.04 9.98
C ASP A 31 -2.53 9.24 8.63
N MET A 32 -2.38 8.19 7.81
CA MET A 32 -1.66 8.20 6.51
C MET A 32 -2.55 7.75 5.33
N PRO A 33 -3.63 8.47 5.03
CA PRO A 33 -4.62 8.06 4.04
C PRO A 33 -4.04 7.97 2.61
N TYR A 34 -3.07 8.81 2.23
CA TYR A 34 -2.50 8.79 0.88
C TYR A 34 -1.60 7.55 0.66
N THR A 35 -0.84 7.19 1.69
CA THR A 35 -0.01 5.99 1.72
C THR A 35 -0.88 4.73 1.71
N GLU A 36 -1.94 4.67 2.52
CA GLU A 36 -2.92 3.58 2.51
C GLU A 36 -3.55 3.41 1.13
N ALA A 37 -4.06 4.50 0.55
CA ALA A 37 -4.68 4.47 -0.78
C ALA A 37 -3.68 3.97 -1.84
N THR A 38 -2.41 4.38 -1.77
CA THR A 38 -1.37 3.93 -2.70
C THR A 38 -1.12 2.42 -2.59
N ILE A 39 -1.08 1.89 -1.36
CA ILE A 39 -0.95 0.44 -1.10
C ILE A 39 -2.16 -0.33 -1.63
N LEU A 40 -3.38 0.17 -1.41
CA LEU A 40 -4.60 -0.44 -1.93
C LEU A 40 -4.63 -0.44 -3.47
N GLN A 41 -4.21 0.66 -4.11
CA GLN A 41 -4.08 0.73 -5.56
C GLN A 41 -3.01 -0.23 -6.08
N LEU A 42 -1.92 -0.42 -5.35
CA LEU A 42 -0.91 -1.43 -5.69
C LEU A 42 -1.49 -2.84 -5.61
N ARG A 43 -2.24 -3.18 -4.54
CA ARG A 43 -2.95 -4.47 -4.42
C ARG A 43 -3.94 -4.70 -5.55
N ARG A 44 -4.64 -3.65 -6.00
CA ARG A 44 -5.53 -3.70 -7.17
C ARG A 44 -4.77 -3.93 -8.47
N ARG A 45 -3.65 -3.23 -8.69
CA ARG A 45 -2.85 -3.32 -9.93
C ARG A 45 -2.01 -4.60 -10.00
N ARG A 46 -1.60 -5.12 -8.86
CA ARG A 46 -0.74 -6.28 -8.66
C ARG A 46 -1.42 -7.21 -7.66
N THR A 47 -2.62 -7.70 -8.00
CA THR A 47 -3.28 -8.68 -7.13
C THR A 47 -2.43 -9.95 -7.12
N ILE A 48 -1.89 -10.28 -5.94
CA ILE A 48 -0.99 -11.44 -5.73
C ILE A 48 -1.74 -12.75 -6.00
N ILE A 49 -3.05 -12.74 -5.77
CA ILE A 49 -3.96 -13.84 -6.07
C ILE A 49 -4.76 -13.46 -7.31
N PRO A 50 -4.44 -13.99 -8.51
CA PRO A 50 -5.30 -13.81 -9.65
C PRO A 50 -6.67 -14.43 -9.33
N ILE A 51 -7.75 -13.70 -9.64
CA ILE A 51 -9.16 -14.11 -9.45
C ILE A 51 -9.47 -15.49 -10.05
N ASN A 52 -8.61 -16.00 -10.94
CA ASN A 52 -8.71 -17.32 -11.56
C ASN A 52 -8.23 -18.51 -10.69
N VAL A 53 -7.47 -18.32 -9.61
CA VAL A 53 -6.95 -19.47 -8.81
C VAL A 53 -8.08 -20.18 -8.06
N ALA A 54 -9.13 -19.47 -7.65
CA ALA A 54 -10.29 -20.06 -7.00
C ALA A 54 -11.17 -20.89 -7.95
N ILE A 55 -11.16 -20.59 -9.26
CA ILE A 55 -12.07 -21.22 -10.22
C ILE A 55 -11.59 -22.63 -10.63
N TYR A 56 -10.29 -22.93 -10.51
CA TYR A 56 -9.75 -24.27 -10.83
C TYR A 56 -9.58 -25.20 -9.61
N PHE A 57 -9.77 -24.70 -8.39
CA PHE A 57 -9.56 -25.46 -7.16
C PHE A 57 -10.88 -25.84 -6.45
N GLY A 58 -11.96 -25.95 -7.23
CA GLY A 58 -13.31 -26.34 -6.79
C GLY A 58 -13.85 -27.58 -7.52
N GLY A 59 -12.98 -28.38 -8.14
CA GLY A 59 -13.31 -29.70 -8.66
C GLY A 59 -12.65 -30.79 -7.81
N PHE A 60 -13.24 -31.06 -6.64
CA PHE A 60 -13.13 -32.37 -6.00
C PHE A 60 -14.17 -33.30 -6.62
#